data_AF-A0AAW2LLZ2-F1
#
_entry.id   AF-A0AAW2LLZ2-F1
#
_cell.length_a   1.000
_cell.length_b   1.000
_cell.length_c   1.000
_cell.angle_alpha   90.00
_cell.angle_beta   90.00
_cell.angle_gamma   90.00
#
_symmetry.space_group_name_H-M   'P 1'
#
loop_
_entity.id
_entity.type
_entity.pdbx_description
1 polymer ?
#
loop_
_entity_poly.entity_id
_entity_poly.type
_entity_poly.pdbx_seq_one_letter_code
_entity_poly.pdbx_strand_id
1 'polypeptide(L)'
;MDDFSVDDTYLLIGSANVNQRSMDGQRDTEIAIGCYQSKTREDGMDNSDIRAFRMSLWYEHTGRADNAYQEPESLECVRTIQSIGEKMWKI
;
A
#
# COMPACT_ATOMS: atom_id res chain seq x y z
N MET A 1 0.55 11.72 6.22
CA MET A 1 -0.28 11.50 5.02
C MET A 1 -0.28 10.02 4.89
N ASP A 2 -1.43 9.44 5.15
CA ASP A 2 -1.58 8.02 5.40
C ASP A 2 -2.25 7.43 4.18
N ASP A 3 -1.68 6.32 3.71
CA ASP A 3 -2.16 5.57 2.58
C ASP A 3 -2.56 4.15 3.00
N PHE A 4 -3.61 3.64 2.38
CA PHE A 4 -4.11 2.30 2.60
C PHE A 4 -4.45 1.69 1.24
N SER A 5 -3.73 0.62 0.87
CA SER A 5 -4.01 -0.14 -0.35
C SER A 5 -4.70 -1.47 0.00
N VAL A 6 -5.70 -1.84 -0.80
CA VAL A 6 -6.45 -3.12 -0.67
C VAL A 6 -6.50 -3.80 -2.04
N ASP A 7 -6.04 -5.05 -2.08
CA ASP A 7 -6.05 -5.96 -3.23
C ASP A 7 -5.54 -5.34 -4.55
N ASP A 8 -4.59 -4.41 -4.48
CA ASP A 8 -4.11 -3.59 -5.61
C ASP A 8 -5.21 -2.92 -6.45
N THR A 9 -6.42 -2.84 -5.92
CA THR A 9 -7.60 -2.39 -6.67
C THR A 9 -8.17 -1.13 -6.06
N TYR A 10 -7.97 -0.93 -4.75
CA TYR A 10 -8.37 0.27 -4.02
C TYR A 10 -7.15 0.90 -3.36
N LEU A 11 -7.06 2.21 -3.45
CA LEU A 11 -6.07 3.02 -2.76
C LEU A 11 -6.78 4.19 -2.09
N LEU A 12 -6.72 4.25 -0.77
CA LEU A 12 -7.17 5.40 0.00
C LEU A 12 -5.93 6.20 0.37
N ILE A 13 -5.89 7.49 0.03
CA ILE A 13 -4.82 8.40 0.43
C ILE A 13 -5.46 9.59 1.14
N GLY A 14 -5.01 9.92 2.34
CA GLY A 14 -5.56 11.04 3.07
C GLY A 14 -4.65 11.60 4.15
N SER A 15 -5.11 12.67 4.78
CA SER A 15 -4.47 13.21 5.97
C SER A 15 -4.90 12.47 7.25
N ALA A 16 -5.99 11.70 7.19
CA ALA A 16 -6.55 10.98 8.32
C ALA A 16 -5.69 9.79 8.73
N ASN A 17 -5.17 9.83 9.96
CA ASN A 17 -4.46 8.70 10.53
C ASN A 17 -5.42 7.63 11.06
N VAL A 18 -5.02 6.35 11.07
CA VAL A 18 -5.83 5.25 11.63
C VAL A 18 -5.80 5.27 13.16
N ASN A 19 -6.48 6.25 13.76
CA ASN A 19 -6.66 6.38 15.20
C ASN A 19 -7.98 7.08 15.53
N GLN A 20 -8.41 6.97 16.79
CA GLN A 20 -9.68 7.55 17.25
C GLN A 20 -9.74 9.07 17.09
N ARG A 21 -8.60 9.77 17.00
CA ARG A 21 -8.58 11.23 16.89
C ARG A 21 -8.95 11.71 15.48
N SER A 22 -8.45 11.06 14.43
CA SER A 22 -8.73 11.41 13.03
C SER A 22 -10.01 10.77 12.49
N MET A 23 -10.48 9.64 13.06
CA MET A 23 -11.68 8.95 12.58
C MET A 23 -13.01 9.38 13.24
N ASP A 24 -12.96 10.13 14.35
CA ASP A 24 -14.15 10.57 15.10
C ASP A 24 -14.83 11.80 14.47
N GLY A 25 -14.21 12.44 13.46
CA GLY A 25 -14.79 13.52 12.65
C GLY A 25 -15.08 14.84 13.38
N GLN A 26 -14.88 14.90 14.69
CA GLN A 26 -15.19 16.08 15.53
C GLN A 26 -13.95 16.85 16.03
N ARG A 27 -12.72 16.44 15.67
CA ARG A 27 -11.49 17.05 16.21
C ARG A 27 -10.61 17.71 15.14
N ASP A 28 -10.20 16.96 14.14
CA ASP A 28 -9.32 17.44 13.07
C ASP A 28 -10.05 17.36 11.71
N THR A 29 -9.95 18.40 10.87
CA THR A 29 -10.53 18.40 9.52
C THR A 29 -9.63 17.59 8.60
N GLU A 30 -10.11 16.43 8.17
CA GLU A 30 -9.34 15.52 7.31
C GLU A 30 -9.85 15.52 5.87
N ILE A 31 -8.95 15.26 4.91
CA ILE A 31 -9.31 14.97 3.52
C ILE A 31 -8.78 13.59 3.14
N ALA A 32 -9.61 12.80 2.47
CA ALA A 32 -9.23 11.49 1.93
C ALA A 32 -9.72 11.38 0.48
N ILE A 33 -8.89 10.79 -0.37
CA ILE A 33 -9.16 10.47 -1.77
C ILE A 33 -9.18 8.95 -1.87
N GLY A 34 -10.28 8.40 -2.37
CA GLY A 34 -10.39 6.99 -2.74
C GLY A 34 -10.19 6.83 -4.23
N CYS A 35 -9.17 6.07 -4.62
CA CYS A 35 -8.90 5.65 -5.99
C CYS A 35 -9.28 4.18 -6.16
N TYR A 36 -9.99 3.84 -7.24
CA TYR A 36 -10.36 2.48 -7.57
C TYR A 36 -10.05 2.19 -9.04
N GLN A 37 -9.41 1.07 -9.33
CA GLN A 37 -9.20 0.57 -10.69
C GLN A 37 -10.26 -0.48 -11.04
N SER A 38 -11.17 -0.14 -11.95
CA SER A 38 -12.18 -1.07 -12.47
C SER A 38 -11.54 -2.14 -13.35
N LYS A 39 -11.77 -3.41 -13.03
CA LYS A 39 -11.30 -4.57 -13.82
C LYS A 39 -11.99 -4.68 -15.20
N THR A 40 -12.95 -3.81 -15.51
CA THR A 40 -13.75 -3.85 -16.73
C THR A 40 -13.51 -2.65 -17.64
N ARG A 41 -12.79 -2.91 -18.73
CA ARG A 41 -12.80 -2.26 -20.06
C ARG A 41 -12.11 -0.89 -20.21
N GLU A 42 -10.97 -0.86 -20.90
CA GLU A 42 -10.84 -0.74 -22.37
C GLU A 42 -9.55 -1.45 -22.83
N ASP A 43 -9.57 -2.01 -24.04
CA ASP A 43 -8.50 -2.81 -24.64
C ASP A 43 -7.17 -2.00 -24.70
N GLY A 44 -6.24 -2.25 -23.76
CA GLY A 44 -4.88 -1.70 -23.80
C GLY A 44 -4.45 -0.81 -22.62
N MET A 45 -5.30 -0.53 -21.64
CA MET A 45 -4.89 0.21 -20.43
C MET A 45 -4.40 -0.80 -19.36
N ASP A 46 -3.11 -0.79 -19.03
CA ASP A 46 -2.57 -1.65 -17.98
C ASP A 46 -3.05 -1.14 -16.61
N ASN A 47 -4.07 -1.80 -16.04
CA ASN A 47 -4.64 -1.50 -14.72
C ASN A 47 -3.70 -1.94 -13.58
N SER A 48 -2.43 -1.55 -13.68
CA SER A 48 -1.37 -1.93 -12.75
C SER A 48 -0.85 -0.75 -11.94
N ASP A 49 -1.39 0.46 -12.10
CA ASP A 49 -0.92 1.67 -11.39
C ASP A 49 -0.91 1.53 -9.86
N ILE A 50 -1.97 1.00 -9.24
CA ILE A 50 -1.99 0.79 -7.77
C ILE A 50 -0.94 -0.27 -7.38
N ARG A 51 -0.82 -1.34 -8.15
CA ARG A 51 0.22 -2.36 -7.95
C ARG A 51 1.63 -1.76 -8.11
N ALA A 52 1.85 -0.93 -9.12
CA ALA A 52 3.10 -0.26 -9.38
C ALA A 52 3.44 0.71 -8.24
N PHE A 53 2.46 1.48 -7.77
CA PHE A 53 2.59 2.36 -6.61
C PHE A 53 2.99 1.58 -5.34
N ARG A 54 2.30 0.46 -5.03
CA ARG A 54 2.67 -0.44 -3.93
C ARG A 54 4.11 -0.92 -4.07
N MET A 55 4.49 -1.41 -5.25
CA MET A 55 5.85 -1.91 -5.52
C MET A 55 6.92 -0.83 -5.36
N SER A 56 6.64 0.41 -5.78
CA SER A 56 7.54 1.54 -5.56
C SER A 56 7.77 1.84 -4.08
N LEU A 57 6.70 1.86 -3.27
CA LEU A 57 6.83 2.05 -1.81
C LEU A 57 7.63 0.93 -1.15
N TRP A 58 7.41 -0.32 -1.57
CA TRP A 58 8.15 -1.46 -1.04
C TRP A 58 9.63 -1.40 -1.40
N TYR A 59 9.95 -0.95 -2.62
CA TYR A 59 11.33 -0.70 -3.01
C TYR A 59 11.97 0.40 -2.17
N GLU A 60 11.25 1.51 -1.93
CA GLU A 60 11.73 2.61 -1.08
C GLU A 60 12.04 2.14 0.35
N HIS A 61 11.13 1.39 0.98
CA HIS A 61 11.29 0.95 2.36
C HIS A 61 12.26 -0.21 2.55
N THR A 62 12.36 -1.12 1.58
CA THR A 62 13.21 -2.32 1.70
C THR A 62 14.55 -2.19 0.98
N GLY A 63 14.69 -1.20 0.08
CA GLY A 63 15.84 -1.01 -0.80
C GLY A 63 16.04 -2.14 -1.81
N ARG A 64 15.00 -2.93 -2.08
CA ARG A 64 15.08 -4.16 -2.89
C ARG A 64 13.87 -4.30 -3.81
N ALA A 65 14.10 -4.85 -5.00
CA ALA A 65 13.05 -5.37 -5.85
C ALA A 65 13.08 -6.90 -5.74
N ASP A 66 11.99 -7.50 -5.25
CA ASP A 66 11.87 -8.94 -5.07
C ASP A 66 10.60 -9.44 -5.77
N ASN A 67 10.67 -10.62 -6.40
CA ASN A 67 9.53 -11.24 -7.06
C ASN A 67 8.47 -11.67 -6.06
N ALA A 68 8.86 -11.99 -4.82
CA ALA A 68 7.91 -12.30 -3.76
C ALA A 68 6.90 -11.16 -3.53
N TYR A 69 7.29 -9.92 -3.81
CA TYR A 69 6.43 -8.75 -3.62
C TYR A 69 5.29 -8.64 -4.62
N GLN A 70 5.29 -9.45 -5.69
CA GLN A 70 4.19 -9.46 -6.66
C GLN A 70 2.89 -9.97 -6.02
N GLU A 71 3.00 -10.92 -5.10
CA GLU A 71 1.89 -11.55 -4.38
C GLU A 71 2.01 -11.26 -2.87
N PRO A 72 1.55 -10.09 -2.39
CA PRO A 72 1.73 -9.64 -1.01
C PRO A 72 1.06 -10.56 0.02
N GLU A 73 0.01 -11.27 -0.37
CA GLU A 73 -0.72 -12.24 0.45
C GLU A 73 0.03 -13.58 0.61
N SER A 74 1.05 -13.83 -0.24
CA SER A 74 1.80 -15.07 -0.20
C SER A 74 2.61 -15.18 1.10
N LEU A 75 2.68 -16.39 1.65
CA LEU A 75 3.45 -16.65 2.87
C LEU A 75 4.94 -16.35 2.68
N GLU A 76 5.45 -16.56 1.46
CA GLU A 76 6.82 -16.21 1.09
C GLU A 76 7.07 -14.71 1.23
N CYS A 77 6.18 -13.89 0.66
CA CYS A 77 6.28 -12.45 0.73
C CYS A 77 6.26 -11.93 2.18
N VAL A 78 5.31 -12.39 2.99
CA VAL A 78 5.18 -11.99 4.41
C VAL A 78 6.46 -12.33 5.19
N ARG A 79 7.02 -13.53 4.97
CA ARG A 79 8.27 -13.95 5.62
C ARG A 79 9.47 -13.12 5.17
N THR A 80 9.54 -12.75 3.91
CA THR A 80 10.61 -11.90 3.37
C THR A 80 10.60 -10.52 4.02
N ILE A 81 9.43 -9.87 4.08
CA ILE A 81 9.27 -8.56 4.73
C ILE A 81 9.58 -8.64 6.22
N GLN A 82 9.10 -9.66 6.93
CA GLN A 82 9.44 -9.88 8.33
C GLN A 82 10.95 -10.00 8.53
N SER A 83 11.63 -10.81 7.71
CA SER A 83 13.08 -11.01 7.82
C SER A 83 13.86 -9.71 7.59
N ILE A 84 13.41 -8.87 6.65
CA ILE A 84 14.00 -7.56 6.40
C ILE A 84 13.82 -6.66 7.62
N GLY A 85 12.61 -6.60 8.19
CA GLY A 85 12.34 -5.83 9.41
C GLY A 85 13.21 -6.26 10.59
N GLU A 86 13.34 -7.57 10.82
CA GLU A 86 14.20 -8.11 11.88
C GLU A 86 15.69 -7.78 11.68
N LYS A 87 16.16 -7.74 10.43
CA LYS A 87 17.54 -7.34 10.10
C LYS A 87 17.74 -5.84 10.33
N MET A 88 16.82 -5.01 9.86
CA MET A 88 16.88 -3.55 10.03
C MET A 88 16.82 -3.15 11.51
N TRP A 89 16.03 -3.85 12.33
CA TRP A 89 15.93 -3.59 13.77
C TRP A 89 17.21 -3.93 14.56
N LYS A 90 18.05 -4.83 14.03
CA LYS A 90 19.31 -5.25 14.67
C LYS A 90 20.50 -4.35 14.31
N ILE A 91 20.28 -3.36 13.44
CA ILE A 91 21.26 -2.31 13.10
C ILE A 91 21.15 -1.20 14.15
#